data_AF-A0AAJ4TWK9-F1
#
_entry.id   AF-A0AAJ4TWK9-F1
#
_cell.length_a   1.000
_cell.length_b   1.000
_cell.length_c   1.000
_cell.angle_alpha   90.00
_cell.angle_beta   90.00
_cell.angle_gamma   90.00
#
_symmetry.space_group_name_H-M   'P 1'
#
loop_
_entity.id
_entity.type
_entity.pdbx_description
1 polymer ?
#
loop_
_entity_poly.entity_id
_entity_poly.type
_entity_poly.pdbx_seq_one_letter_code
_entity_poly.pdbx_strand_id
1 'polypeptide(L)'
;MKIHFYIKEAIRIEKSGVKSPKKEHGPLEIPLELEEAFKENERLREAFYKLTPGRQRAYAIEISKAKRSETKRNRIEKYTEKIYQGKGLLER
;
A
#
# COMPACT_ATOMS: atom_id res chain seq x y z
N MET A 1 -0.55 -20.10 15.77
CA MET A 1 -0.94 -20.32 14.35
C MET A 1 -1.72 -19.09 13.89
N LYS A 2 -1.09 -18.17 13.13
CA LYS A 2 -1.77 -16.98 12.57
C LYS A 2 -1.88 -17.17 11.07
N ILE A 3 -3.12 -17.31 10.60
CA ILE A 3 -3.52 -17.52 9.21
C ILE A 3 -3.13 -16.28 8.41
N HIS A 4 -2.14 -16.42 7.54
CA HIS A 4 -1.88 -15.47 6.46
C HIS A 4 -2.83 -15.84 5.32
N PHE A 5 -3.81 -14.98 5.07
CA PHE A 5 -4.67 -15.09 3.90
C PHE A 5 -3.78 -14.81 2.67
N TYR A 6 -3.69 -15.79 1.78
CA TYR A 6 -2.96 -15.69 0.51
C TYR A 6 -4.02 -15.56 -0.58
N ILE A 7 -4.31 -14.35 -1.06
CA ILE A 7 -4.97 -14.20 -2.36
C ILE A 7 -3.97 -13.63 -3.35
N LYS A 8 -3.42 -14.56 -4.14
CA LYS A 8 -2.74 -14.26 -5.40
C LYS A 8 -3.81 -13.84 -6.40
N GLU A 9 -3.75 -12.61 -6.87
CA GLU A 9 -4.32 -12.25 -8.18
C GLU A 9 -3.37 -11.25 -8.86
N ALA A 10 -2.86 -11.67 -10.01
CA ALA A 10 -1.92 -10.94 -10.83
C ALA A 10 -2.69 -10.22 -11.93
N ILE A 11 -2.99 -8.94 -11.78
CA ILE A 11 -3.54 -8.15 -12.88
C ILE A 11 -2.75 -6.84 -13.06
N ARG A 12 -2.11 -6.82 -14.23
CA ARG A 12 -1.32 -5.77 -14.87
C ARG A 12 -2.25 -4.67 -15.37
N ILE A 13 -2.20 -3.46 -14.80
CA ILE A 13 -2.75 -2.21 -15.37
C ILE A 13 -1.78 -1.09 -14.98
N GLU A 14 -0.83 -0.74 -15.86
CA GLU A 14 -0.88 0.36 -16.85
C GLU A 14 -0.71 1.76 -16.23
N LYS A 15 0.29 2.54 -16.66
CA LYS A 15 0.19 3.48 -17.80
C LYS A 15 -1.13 4.26 -17.78
N SER A 16 -1.22 5.28 -16.92
CA SER A 16 -1.81 6.58 -17.26
C SER A 16 -2.03 7.41 -16.00
N GLY A 17 -1.42 8.60 -16.00
CA GLY A 17 -1.64 9.64 -14.99
C GLY A 17 -2.98 10.33 -15.17
N VAL A 18 -4.09 9.61 -15.01
CA VAL A 18 -5.43 10.19 -15.08
C VAL A 18 -6.09 10.05 -13.71
N LYS A 19 -6.23 11.21 -13.07
CA LYS A 19 -7.13 11.49 -11.95
C LYS A 19 -8.47 10.78 -12.13
N SER A 20 -9.12 10.46 -11.01
CA SER A 20 -10.57 10.32 -10.81
C SER A 20 -11.01 8.92 -10.34
N PRO A 21 -12.26 8.81 -9.89
CA PRO A 21 -12.70 8.72 -8.51
C PRO A 21 -12.90 7.25 -8.12
N LYS A 22 -13.15 6.99 -6.84
CA LYS A 22 -13.68 5.73 -6.27
C LYS A 22 -14.33 4.82 -7.33
N LYS A 23 -13.54 3.88 -7.87
CA LYS A 23 -14.07 2.65 -8.44
C LYS A 23 -13.72 1.58 -7.43
N GLU A 24 -14.74 0.85 -7.02
CA GLU A 24 -14.66 -0.34 -6.18
C GLU A 24 -13.75 -1.36 -6.88
N HIS A 25 -12.45 -1.21 -6.68
CA HIS A 25 -11.47 -2.20 -7.06
C HIS A 25 -11.43 -3.17 -5.88
N GLY A 26 -11.63 -4.47 -6.16
CA GLY A 26 -11.81 -5.54 -5.18
C GLY A 26 -10.82 -5.53 -3.99
N PRO A 27 -11.10 -6.31 -2.93
CA PRO A 27 -10.54 -6.11 -1.59
C PRO A 27 -9.02 -5.92 -1.64
N LEU A 28 -8.58 -4.68 -1.45
CA LEU A 28 -7.18 -4.33 -1.31
C LEU A 28 -6.75 -4.88 0.06
N GLU A 29 -5.92 -5.92 0.07
CA GLU A 29 -5.44 -6.52 1.32
C GLU A 29 -4.44 -5.59 2.00
N ILE A 30 -4.95 -4.65 2.79
CA ILE A 30 -4.13 -3.76 3.60
C ILE A 30 -3.67 -4.54 4.85
N PRO A 31 -2.35 -4.67 5.08
CA PRO A 31 -1.88 -5.33 6.30
C PRO A 31 -2.25 -4.48 7.52
N LEU A 32 -2.54 -5.15 8.64
CA LEU A 32 -2.93 -4.52 9.90
C LEU A 32 -1.94 -3.41 10.31
N GLU A 33 -0.64 -3.63 10.14
CA GLU A 33 0.39 -2.65 10.48
C GLU A 33 0.27 -1.34 9.65
N LEU A 34 -0.22 -1.41 8.41
CA LEU A 34 -0.48 -0.23 7.58
C LEU A 34 -1.78 0.46 8.00
N GLU A 35 -2.81 -0.29 8.40
CA GLU A 35 -4.02 0.30 9.01
C GLU A 35 -3.73 1.01 10.34
N GLU A 36 -2.87 0.43 11.19
CA GLU A 36 -2.40 1.10 12.42
C GLU A 36 -1.70 2.42 12.07
N ALA A 37 -0.79 2.40 11.10
CA ALA A 37 -0.10 3.61 10.65
C ALA A 37 -1.06 4.67 10.08
N PHE A 38 -2.17 4.28 9.46
CA PHE A 38 -3.21 5.21 9.01
C PHE A 38 -4.02 5.83 10.15
N LYS A 39 -4.20 5.10 11.26
CA LYS A 39 -4.85 5.64 12.46
C LYS A 39 -3.94 6.62 13.18
N GLU A 40 -2.65 6.33 13.22
CA GLU A 40 -1.64 7.22 13.81
C GLU A 40 -1.35 8.43 12.92
N ASN A 41 -1.47 8.29 11.59
CA ASN A 41 -1.15 9.34 10.64
C ASN A 41 -2.19 9.41 9.50
N GLU A 42 -3.17 10.29 9.68
CA GLU A 42 -4.22 10.53 8.67
C GLU A 42 -3.65 11.07 7.35
N ARG A 43 -2.57 11.88 7.41
CA ARG A 43 -1.92 12.40 6.21
C ARG A 43 -1.33 11.27 5.37
N LEU A 44 -0.73 10.26 6.01
CA LEU A 44 -0.22 9.07 5.34
C LEU A 44 -1.36 8.31 4.65
N ARG A 45 -2.48 8.16 5.35
CA ARG A 45 -3.69 7.54 4.79
C ARG A 45 -4.13 8.26 3.52
N GLU A 46 -4.32 9.57 3.58
CA GLU A 46 -4.72 10.36 2.42
C GLU A 46 -3.73 10.26 1.25
N ALA A 47 -2.43 10.38 1.54
CA ALA A 47 -1.39 10.27 0.54
C ALA A 47 -1.38 8.88 -0.11
N PHE A 48 -1.57 7.82 0.67
CA PHE A 48 -1.68 6.46 0.18
C PHE A 48 -2.91 6.28 -0.73
N TYR A 49 -4.09 6.75 -0.32
CA TYR A 49 -5.30 6.68 -1.14
C TYR A 49 -5.25 7.59 -2.38
N LYS A 50 -4.40 8.63 -2.38
CA LYS A 50 -4.10 9.44 -3.58
C LYS A 50 -3.22 8.70 -4.60
N LEU A 51 -2.51 7.65 -4.21
CA LEU A 51 -1.75 6.82 -5.15
C LEU A 51 -2.69 6.05 -6.08
N THR A 52 -2.20 5.66 -7.25
CA THR A 52 -2.96 4.77 -8.14
C THR A 52 -3.16 3.40 -7.49
N PRO A 53 -4.27 2.68 -7.75
CA PRO A 53 -4.54 1.37 -7.16
C PRO A 53 -3.40 0.34 -7.35
N GLY A 54 -2.66 0.44 -8.46
CA GLY A 54 -1.47 -0.38 -8.69
C GLY A 54 -0.32 -0.08 -7.71
N ARG A 55 -0.08 1.20 -7.41
CA ARG A 55 0.94 1.61 -6.41
C ARG A 55 0.50 1.22 -5.00
N GLN A 56 -0.77 1.42 -4.65
CA GLN A 56 -1.32 0.99 -3.35
C GLN A 56 -1.12 -0.52 -3.14
N ARG A 57 -1.47 -1.34 -4.14
CA ARG A 57 -1.25 -2.79 -4.11
C ARG A 57 0.23 -3.16 -4.01
N ALA A 58 1.11 -2.51 -4.77
CA ALA A 58 2.55 -2.77 -4.70
C ALA A 58 3.11 -2.53 -3.29
N TYR A 59 2.71 -1.43 -2.64
CA TYR A 59 3.08 -1.15 -1.25
C TYR A 59 2.52 -2.19 -0.29
N ALA A 60 1.23 -2.52 -0.39
CA ALA A 60 0.59 -3.53 0.46
C ALA A 60 1.28 -4.90 0.33
N ILE A 61 1.61 -5.35 -0.88
CA ILE A 61 2.31 -6.60 -1.15
C ILE A 61 3.73 -6.57 -0.57
N GLU A 62 4.49 -5.50 -0.82
CA GLU A 62 5.86 -5.40 -0.30
C GLU A 62 5.88 -5.34 1.23
N ILE A 63 4.94 -4.63 1.86
CA ILE A 63 4.84 -4.64 3.32
C ILE A 63 4.45 -6.03 3.81
N SER A 64 3.43 -6.65 3.22
CA SER A 64 2.95 -8.00 3.59
C SER A 64 4.00 -9.10 3.40
N LYS A 65 4.97 -8.91 2.48
CA LYS A 65 6.11 -9.82 2.29
C LYS A 65 7.00 -9.97 3.53
N ALA A 66 7.02 -8.97 4.42
CA ALA A 66 7.76 -9.05 5.67
C ALA A 66 6.99 -9.85 6.73
N LYS A 67 7.61 -10.92 7.26
CA LYS A 67 6.99 -11.80 8.27
C LYS A 67 6.94 -11.21 9.69
N ARG A 68 7.85 -10.30 10.01
CA ARG A 68 7.95 -9.66 11.33
C ARG A 68 7.25 -8.30 11.32
N SER A 69 6.41 -8.03 12.31
CA SER A 69 5.68 -6.76 12.42
C SER A 69 6.60 -5.54 12.54
N GLU A 70 7.73 -5.67 13.24
CA GLU A 70 8.76 -4.61 13.31
C GLU A 70 9.34 -4.28 11.92
N THR A 71 9.59 -5.29 11.09
CA THR A 71 10.10 -5.08 9.73
C THR A 71 9.04 -4.44 8.82
N LYS A 72 7.75 -4.76 9.04
CA LYS A 72 6.65 -4.10 8.33
C LYS A 72 6.57 -2.62 8.70
N ARG A 73 6.65 -2.27 9.98
CA ARG A 73 6.65 -0.87 10.45
C ARG A 73 7.82 -0.08 9.87
N ASN A 74 9.03 -0.64 9.93
CA ASN A 74 10.21 -0.02 9.29
C ASN A 74 10.01 0.21 7.77
N ARG A 75 9.37 -0.74 7.07
CA ARG A 75 9.03 -0.58 5.65
C ARG A 75 8.01 0.53 5.44
N ILE A 76 6.96 0.59 6.26
CA ILE A 76 5.94 1.64 6.22
C ILE A 76 6.62 3.00 6.37
N GLU A 77 7.42 3.21 7.42
CA GLU A 77 8.13 4.47 7.65
C GLU A 77 9.05 4.84 6.48
N LYS A 78 9.81 3.88 5.96
CA LYS A 78 10.66 4.09 4.78
C LYS A 78 9.86 4.50 3.53
N TYR A 79 8.66 3.96 3.37
CA TYR A 79 7.80 4.25 2.22
C TYR A 79 6.91 5.47 2.44
N THR A 80 6.69 5.90 3.68
CA THR A 80 5.90 7.09 4.03
C THR A 80 6.36 8.31 3.26
N GLU A 81 7.68 8.56 3.19
CA GLU A 81 8.22 9.68 2.42
C GLU A 81 7.90 9.58 0.93
N LYS A 82 8.03 8.37 0.35
CA LYS A 82 7.69 8.13 -1.06
C LYS A 82 6.19 8.30 -1.34
N ILE A 83 5.36 7.82 -0.43
CA ILE A 83 3.90 7.93 -0.51
C ILE A 83 3.49 9.41 -0.47
N TYR A 84 4.13 10.22 0.39
CA TYR A 84 3.91 11.66 0.41
C TYR A 84 4.34 12.36 -0.88
N GLN A 85 5.39 11.89 -1.53
CA GLN A 85 5.80 12.38 -2.85
C GLN A 85 4.93 11.84 -3.99
N GLY A 86 3.94 10.98 -3.69
CA GLY A 86 3.12 10.33 -4.71
C GLY A 86 3.88 9.32 -5.56
N LYS A 87 5.10 8.93 -5.17
CA LYS A 87 5.96 7.98 -5.90
C LYS A 87 5.49 6.55 -5.65
N GLY A 88 5.67 5.67 -6.63
CA GLY A 88 5.52 4.23 -6.45
C GLY A 88 6.75 3.60 -5.81
N LEU A 89 6.62 2.35 -5.36
CA LEU A 89 7.68 1.57 -4.73
C LEU A 89 8.99 1.56 -5.55
N LEU A 90 8.87 1.37 -6.86
CA LEU A 90 9.96 1.25 -7.83
C LEU A 90 10.45 2.60 -8.39
N GLU A 91 9.80 3.70 -8.04
CA GLU A 91 10.23 5.02 -8.48
C GLU A 91 11.30 5.53 -7.50
N ARG A 92 12.46 5.89 -8.05
CA ARG A 92 13.65 6.36 -7.32
C ARG A 92 13.56 7.88 -7.11
#